data_AF-A0A151AGW5-F1
#
_entry.id   AF-A0A151AGW5-F1
#
_cell.length_a   1.000
_cell.length_b   1.000
_cell.length_c   1.000
_cell.angle_alpha   90.00
_cell.angle_beta   90.00
_cell.angle_gamma   90.00
#
_symmetry.space_group_name_H-M   'P 1'
#
loop_
_entity.id
_entity.type
_entity.pdbx_description
1 polymer ?
#
loop_
_entity_poly.entity_id
_entity_poly.type
_entity_poly.pdbx_seq_one_letter_code
_entity_poly.pdbx_strand_id
1 'polypeptide(L)'
;MTEIGKMIREEGLQEGLQKGLQEGLQKGLQEGLQKGLQEGLQEGLQEGKIEGKYEILTALLIKKFKKIPNEYLKKIKTLPPNIIDIIALEIFDMQDIKDLEKYL
;
A
#
# COMPACT_ATOMS: atom_id res chain seq x y z
N MET A 1 46.27 -24.37 31.89
CA MET A 1 45.68 -24.33 30.53
C MET A 1 46.84 -24.13 29.56
N THR A 2 47.06 -25.05 28.62
CA THR A 2 48.15 -24.95 27.64
C THR A 2 47.86 -23.83 26.64
N GLU A 3 48.89 -23.26 26.01
CA GLU A 3 48.70 -22.24 24.96
C GLU A 3 47.82 -22.75 23.82
N ILE A 4 47.99 -24.02 23.44
CA ILE A 4 47.15 -24.72 22.45
C ILE A 4 45.67 -24.69 22.84
N GLY A 5 45.34 -24.92 24.12
CA GLY A 5 43.96 -24.87 24.59
C GLY A 5 43.35 -23.48 24.58
N LYS A 6 44.16 -22.41 24.71
CA LYS A 6 43.70 -21.02 24.55
C LYS A 6 43.44 -20.69 23.08
N MET A 7 44.35 -21.06 22.18
CA MET A 7 44.19 -20.83 20.74
C MET A 7 42.92 -21.48 20.19
N ILE A 8 42.69 -22.77 20.50
CA ILE A 8 41.48 -23.49 20.05
C ILE A 8 40.20 -22.81 20.55
N ARG A 9 40.21 -22.31 21.79
CA ARG A 9 39.06 -21.61 22.37
C ARG A 9 38.80 -20.26 21.69
N GLU A 10 39.86 -19.52 21.38
CA GLU A 10 39.77 -18.23 20.68
C GLU A 10 39.29 -18.42 19.24
N GLU A 11 39.84 -19.40 18.52
CA GLU A 11 39.40 -19.76 17.16
C GLU A 11 37.92 -20.20 17.15
N GLY A 12 37.53 -21.09 18.07
CA GLY A 12 36.13 -21.54 18.17
C GLY A 12 35.17 -20.41 18.51
N LEU A 13 35.58 -19.45 19.35
CA LEU A 13 34.77 -18.26 19.66
C LEU A 13 34.67 -17.32 18.46
N GLN A 14 35.76 -17.08 17.75
CA GLN A 14 35.77 -16.25 16.54
C GLN A 14 34.91 -16.86 15.45
N GLU A 15 35.05 -18.15 15.17
CA GLU A 15 34.22 -18.85 14.20
C GLU A 15 32.74 -18.83 14.58
N GLY A 16 32.42 -19.10 15.85
CA GLY A 16 31.05 -19.07 16.35
C GLY A 16 30.42 -17.68 16.22
N LEU A 17 31.16 -16.62 16.53
CA LEU A 17 30.70 -15.25 16.40
C LEU A 17 30.53 -14.85 14.93
N GLN A 18 31.47 -15.23 14.07
CA GLN A 18 31.39 -14.95 12.64
C GLN A 18 30.19 -15.66 11.98
N LYS A 19 30.00 -16.96 12.27
CA LYS A 19 28.85 -17.74 11.77
C LYS A 19 27.53 -17.18 12.30
N GLY A 20 27.47 -16.91 13.60
CA GLY A 20 26.27 -16.34 14.23
C GLY A 20 25.90 -14.96 13.65
N LEU A 21 26.88 -14.09 13.42
CA LEU A 21 26.66 -12.78 12.80
C LEU A 21 26.21 -12.93 11.34
N GLN A 22 26.86 -13.80 10.57
CA GLN A 22 26.52 -14.03 9.16
C GLN A 22 25.10 -14.59 9.02
N GLU A 23 24.75 -15.61 9.80
CA GLU A 23 23.40 -16.19 9.78
C GLU A 23 22.35 -15.20 10.28
N GLY A 24 22.64 -14.47 11.36
CA GLY A 24 21.73 -13.46 11.90
C GLY A 24 21.45 -12.34 10.90
N LEU A 25 22.50 -11.84 10.24
CA LEU A 25 22.36 -10.82 9.20
C LEU A 25 21.57 -11.35 7.99
N GLN A 26 21.89 -12.56 7.53
CA GLN A 26 21.22 -13.16 6.38
C GLN A 26 19.73 -13.37 6.64
N LYS A 27 19.38 -13.96 7.81
CA LYS A 27 17.98 -14.18 8.21
C LYS A 27 17.25 -12.85 8.39
N GLY A 28 17.86 -11.91 9.12
CA GLY A 28 17.26 -10.59 9.35
C GLY A 28 17.01 -9.82 8.06
N LEU A 29 17.95 -9.84 7.12
CA LEU A 29 17.79 -9.18 5.82
C LEU A 29 16.70 -9.87 4.97
N GLN A 30 16.69 -11.20 4.93
CA GLN A 30 15.70 -11.96 4.17
C GLN A 30 14.29 -11.72 4.70
N GLU A 31 14.09 -11.81 6.01
CA GLU A 31 12.79 -11.57 6.63
C GLU A 31 12.34 -10.11 6.48
N GLY A 32 13.27 -9.16 6.66
CA GLY A 32 12.98 -7.73 6.51
C GLY A 32 12.56 -7.38 5.08
N LEU A 33 13.28 -7.89 4.08
CA LEU A 33 12.93 -7.67 2.67
C LEU A 33 11.60 -8.34 2.31
N GLN A 34 11.36 -9.56 2.77
CA GLN A 34 10.12 -10.28 2.47
C GLN A 34 8.91 -9.55 3.05
N LYS A 35 8.97 -9.12 4.32
CA LYS A 35 7.89 -8.37 4.96
C LYS A 35 7.68 -7.02 4.30
N GLY A 36 8.75 -6.25 4.09
CA GLY A 36 8.66 -4.93 3.47
C GLY A 36 8.11 -4.97 2.04
N LEU A 37 8.51 -5.97 1.24
CA LEU A 37 7.97 -6.14 -0.11
C LEU A 37 6.48 -6.52 -0.08
N GLN A 38 6.09 -7.42 0.83
CA GLN A 38 4.71 -7.87 0.94
C GLN A 38 3.78 -6.73 1.37
N GLU A 39 4.17 -5.97 2.40
CA GLU A 39 3.42 -4.81 2.90
C GLU A 39 3.32 -3.72 1.83
N GLY A 40 4.44 -3.34 1.23
CA GLY A 40 4.47 -2.30 0.19
C GLY A 40 3.66 -2.68 -1.06
N LEU A 41 3.71 -3.95 -1.49
CA LEU A 41 2.89 -4.42 -2.60
C LEU A 41 1.39 -4.39 -2.26
N GLN A 42 1.03 -4.80 -1.03
CA GLN A 42 -0.37 -4.81 -0.59
C GLN A 42 -0.94 -3.40 -0.50
N GLU A 43 -0.20 -2.47 0.12
CA GLU A 43 -0.60 -1.06 0.21
C GLU A 43 -0.71 -0.42 -1.18
N GLY A 44 0.31 -0.58 -2.02
CA GLY A 44 0.28 -0.01 -3.37
C GLY A 44 -0.85 -0.56 -4.24
N LEU A 45 -1.19 -1.85 -4.12
CA LEU A 45 -2.34 -2.43 -4.83
C LEU A 45 -3.68 -1.91 -4.30
N GLN A 46 -3.80 -1.64 -3.00
CA GLN A 46 -5.01 -1.07 -2.42
C GLN A 46 -5.18 0.39 -2.84
N GLU A 47 -4.13 1.21 -2.73
CA GLU A 47 -4.13 2.61 -3.15
C GLU A 47 -4.45 2.73 -4.65
N GLY A 48 -3.77 1.96 -5.50
CA GLY A 48 -4.00 1.97 -6.95
C GLY A 48 -5.44 1.56 -7.34
N LYS A 49 -6.06 0.64 -6.58
CA LYS A 49 -7.49 0.31 -6.78
C LYS A 49 -8.41 1.47 -6.43
N ILE A 50 -8.12 2.20 -5.35
CA ILE A 50 -8.93 3.35 -4.92
C ILE A 50 -8.77 4.49 -5.92
N GLU A 51 -7.54 4.79 -6.34
CA GLU A 51 -7.25 5.80 -7.35
C GLU A 51 -7.96 5.48 -8.68
N GLY A 52 -7.86 4.24 -9.15
CA GLY A 52 -8.56 3.80 -10.36
C GLY A 52 -10.09 3.94 -10.27
N LYS A 53 -10.70 3.66 -9.12
CA LYS A 53 -12.13 3.92 -8.90
C LYS A 53 -12.48 5.40 -9.03
N TYR A 54 -11.68 6.26 -8.41
CA TYR A 54 -11.86 7.71 -8.48
C TYR A 54 -11.75 8.22 -9.93
N GLU A 55 -10.74 7.77 -10.68
CA GLU A 55 -10.53 8.15 -12.07
C GLU A 55 -11.71 7.75 -12.96
N ILE A 56 -12.16 6.50 -12.84
CA ILE A 56 -13.30 5.98 -13.60
C ILE A 56 -14.57 6.77 -13.25
N LEU A 57 -14.86 6.96 -11.97
CA LEU A 57 -16.04 7.72 -11.55
C LEU A 57 -16.00 9.16 -12.12
N THR A 58 -14.85 9.82 -12.02
CA THR A 58 -14.66 11.17 -12.56
C THR A 58 -14.92 11.21 -14.06
N ALA A 59 -14.37 10.26 -14.83
CA ALA A 59 -14.59 10.17 -16.26
C ALA A 59 -16.07 9.95 -16.62
N LEU A 60 -16.76 9.08 -15.87
CA LEU A 60 -18.19 8.82 -16.07
C LEU A 60 -19.04 10.06 -15.78
N LEU A 61 -18.76 10.78 -14.69
CA LEU A 61 -19.46 12.02 -14.34
C LEU A 61 -19.21 13.12 -15.39
N ILE A 62 -17.98 13.25 -15.90
CA ILE A 62 -17.67 14.22 -16.96
C ILE A 62 -18.41 13.84 -18.23
N LYS A 63 -18.45 12.54 -18.57
CA LYS A 63 -19.17 12.06 -19.74
C LYS A 63 -20.67 12.34 -19.65
N LYS A 64 -21.29 12.17 -18.48
CA LYS A 64 -22.72 12.37 -18.26
C LYS A 64 -23.10 13.85 -18.18
N PHE A 65 -22.43 14.62 -17.32
CA PHE A 65 -22.83 15.99 -16.99
C PHE A 65 -22.08 17.07 -17.80
N LYS A 66 -21.07 16.69 -18.59
CA LYS A 66 -20.19 17.54 -19.43
C LYS A 66 -19.29 18.50 -18.66
N LYS A 67 -19.80 19.12 -17.59
CA LYS A 67 -19.06 19.99 -16.67
C LYS A 67 -19.36 19.57 -15.24
N ILE A 68 -18.30 19.49 -14.44
CA ILE A 68 -18.39 19.24 -13.00
C ILE A 68 -17.68 20.39 -12.31
N PRO A 69 -18.31 21.07 -11.33
CA PRO A 69 -17.62 22.07 -10.54
C PRO A 69 -16.47 21.43 -9.74
N ASN A 70 -15.33 22.11 -9.66
CA ASN A 70 -14.12 21.61 -8.98
C ASN A 70 -14.35 21.22 -7.52
N GLU A 71 -15.36 21.80 -6.86
CA GLU A 71 -15.73 21.45 -5.50
C GLU A 71 -16.19 19.98 -5.38
N TYR A 72 -16.99 19.49 -6.33
CA TYR A 72 -17.45 18.09 -6.34
C TYR A 72 -16.25 17.16 -6.53
N LEU A 73 -15.32 17.48 -7.43
CA LEU A 73 -14.10 16.67 -7.64
C LEU A 73 -13.26 16.55 -6.37
N LYS A 74 -13.12 17.65 -5.60
CA LYS A 74 -12.39 17.63 -4.32
C LYS A 74 -13.09 16.73 -3.30
N LYS A 75 -14.42 16.82 -3.17
CA LYS A 75 -15.19 15.98 -2.26
C LYS A 75 -15.10 14.50 -2.65
N ILE A 76 -15.23 14.17 -3.95
CA ILE A 76 -15.14 12.79 -4.47
C ILE A 76 -13.76 12.16 -4.14
N LYS A 77 -12.66 12.92 -4.20
CA LYS A 77 -11.31 12.42 -3.82
C LYS A 77 -11.21 12.00 -2.36
N THR A 78 -12.03 12.59 -1.49
CA THR A 78 -12.02 12.30 -0.05
C THR A 78 -13.07 11.28 0.36
N LEU A 79 -13.89 10.79 -0.58
CA LEU A 79 -14.95 9.84 -0.25
C LEU A 79 -14.39 8.45 0.06
N PRO A 80 -15.02 7.73 1.01
CA PRO A 80 -14.78 6.31 1.20
C PRO A 80 -15.01 5.51 -0.10
N PRO A 81 -14.20 4.48 -0.41
CA PRO A 81 -14.31 3.72 -1.66
C PRO A 81 -15.68 3.08 -1.90
N ASN A 82 -16.42 2.73 -0.83
CA ASN A 82 -17.78 2.21 -0.93
C ASN A 82 -18.80 3.25 -1.41
N ILE A 83 -18.61 4.52 -1.07
CA ILE A 83 -19.48 5.60 -1.57
C ILE A 83 -19.21 5.85 -3.06
N ILE A 84 -17.95 5.76 -3.49
CA ILE A 84 -17.57 5.83 -4.91
C ILE A 84 -18.30 4.75 -5.72
N ASP A 85 -18.35 3.51 -5.21
CA ASP A 85 -19.07 2.41 -5.86
C ASP A 85 -20.59 2.67 -5.95
N ILE A 86 -21.20 3.22 -4.90
CA ILE A 86 -22.63 3.57 -4.89
C ILE A 86 -22.92 4.65 -5.94
N ILE A 87 -22.13 5.73 -5.97
CA ILE A 87 -22.29 6.78 -6.97
C ILE A 87 -22.14 6.20 -8.38
N ALA A 88 -21.15 5.32 -8.61
CA ALA A 88 -20.93 4.70 -9.90
C ALA A 88 -22.10 3.83 -10.38
N LEU A 89 -22.81 3.15 -9.46
CA LEU A 89 -24.00 2.36 -9.78
C LEU A 89 -25.21 3.25 -10.06
N GLU A 90 -25.42 4.29 -9.26
CA GLU A 90 -26.58 5.18 -9.38
C GLU A 90 -26.39 6.29 -10.41
N ILE A 91 -25.18 6.44 -10.97
CA ILE A 91 -24.85 7.56 -11.87
C ILE A 91 -25.83 7.65 -13.03
N PHE A 92 -26.32 6.52 -13.56
CA PHE A 92 -27.22 6.50 -14.72
C PHE A 92 -28.64 6.94 -14.38
N ASP A 93 -29.05 6.85 -13.12
CA ASP A 93 -30.37 7.27 -12.62
C ASP A 93 -30.42 8.77 -12.28
N MET A 94 -29.27 9.41 -12.08
CA MET A 94 -29.18 10.85 -11.79
C MET A 94 -29.66 11.71 -12.97
N GLN A 95 -30.43 12.75 -12.71
CA GLN A 95 -30.89 13.70 -13.73
C GLN A 95 -29.96 14.92 -13.82
N ASP A 96 -29.45 15.39 -12.67
CA ASP A 96 -28.62 16.59 -12.57
C ASP A 96 -27.37 16.33 -11.72
N ILE A 97 -26.31 17.13 -11.90
CA ILE A 97 -25.09 17.05 -11.10
C ILE A 97 -25.37 17.27 -9.61
N LYS A 98 -26.42 18.02 -9.27
CA LYS A 98 -26.87 18.25 -7.89
C LYS A 98 -27.29 16.97 -7.17
N ASP A 99 -27.67 15.91 -7.89
CA ASP A 99 -28.01 14.62 -7.28
C ASP A 99 -26.81 13.99 -6.54
N LEU A 100 -25.58 14.41 -6.87
CA LEU A 100 -24.38 14.01 -6.14
C LEU A 100 -24.36 14.53 -4.69
N GLU A 101 -25.05 15.61 -4.36
CA GLU A 101 -25.03 16.21 -3.02
C GLU A 101 -25.55 15.25 -1.93
N LYS A 102 -26.30 14.21 -2.31
CA LYS A 102 -26.71 13.13 -1.41
C LYS A 102 -25.52 12.31 -0.86
N TYR A 103 -24.37 12.35 -1.55
CA TYR A 103 -23.21 11.50 -1.28
C TYR A 103 -21.96 12.26 -0.84
N LEU A 104 -21.94 13.59 -0.98
CA LEU A 104 -20.77 14.45 -0.79
C LEU A 104 -20.83 15.26 0.51
#